data_AF-A0A4Q5LGK0-F1
#
_entry.id   AF-A0A4Q5LGK0-F1
#
_cell.length_a   1.000
_cell.length_b   1.000
_cell.length_c   1.000
_cell.angle_alpha   90.00
_cell.angle_beta   90.00
_cell.angle_gamma   90.00
#
_symmetry.space_group_name_H-M   'P 1'
#
loop_
_entity.id
_entity.type
_entity.pdbx_description
1 polymer ?
#
loop_
_entity_poly.entity_id
_entity_poly.type
_entity_poly.pdbx_seq_one_letter_code
_entity_poly.pdbx_strand_id
1 'polypeptide(L)'
;MSGVRLLFHELEAWRQDPDYEPDFIASTDSLTLKVEYLLRYICVQLRLPTFKMRENTDVTMEKLLDELLADLKGKLEEDDRFFIKFFLSEKAGYNLRNRVAHGLMDDDEYGVENVFLVLTMILKLASYEFRAV
;
A
#
# COMPACT_ATOMS: atom_id res chain seq x y z
N MET A 1 5.32 7.44 -16.23
CA MET A 1 3.89 7.03 -16.24
C MET A 1 3.48 6.71 -14.81
N SER A 2 2.20 6.80 -14.43
CA SER A 2 1.77 6.36 -13.08
C SER A 2 1.83 4.83 -12.97
N GLY A 3 2.01 4.29 -11.75
CA GLY A 3 2.08 2.82 -11.54
C GLY A 3 0.87 2.07 -12.10
N VAL A 4 -0.33 2.65 -12.04
CA VAL A 4 -1.53 2.07 -12.68
C VAL A 4 -1.39 2.01 -14.20
N ARG A 5 -0.85 3.06 -14.83
CA ARG A 5 -0.65 3.07 -16.29
C ARG A 5 0.41 2.07 -16.72
N LEU A 6 1.46 1.90 -15.93
CA LEU A 6 2.48 0.87 -16.18
C LEU A 6 1.88 -0.52 -16.09
N LEU A 7 1.11 -0.82 -15.03
CA LEU A 7 0.43 -2.11 -14.87
C LEU A 7 -0.39 -2.46 -16.12
N PHE A 8 -1.27 -1.57 -16.56
CA PHE A 8 -2.12 -1.87 -17.71
C PHE A 8 -1.35 -1.89 -19.04
N HIS A 9 -0.23 -1.17 -19.14
CA HIS A 9 0.65 -1.26 -20.30
C HIS A 9 1.29 -2.64 -20.40
N GLU A 10 1.86 -3.15 -19.30
CA GLU A 10 2.49 -4.47 -19.24
C GLU A 10 1.49 -5.60 -19.47
N LEU A 11 0.29 -5.50 -18.88
CA LEU A 11 -0.78 -6.47 -19.10
C LEU A 11 -1.23 -6.51 -20.55
N GLU A 12 -1.30 -5.36 -21.22
CA GLU A 12 -1.69 -5.30 -22.63
C GLU A 12 -0.59 -5.88 -23.54
N ALA A 13 0.68 -5.61 -23.26
CA ALA A 13 1.80 -6.22 -23.97
C ALA A 13 1.81 -7.75 -23.79
N TRP A 14 1.67 -8.23 -22.56
CA TRP A 14 1.61 -9.66 -22.24
C TRP A 14 0.41 -10.37 -22.88
N ARG A 15 -0.72 -9.66 -23.01
CA ARG A 15 -1.92 -10.18 -23.69
C ARG A 15 -1.71 -10.33 -25.20
N GLN A 16 -0.89 -9.48 -25.81
CA GLN A 16 -0.67 -9.46 -27.26
C GLN A 16 0.40 -10.45 -27.70
N ASP A 17 1.37 -10.75 -26.84
CA ASP A 17 2.50 -11.63 -27.13
C ASP A 17 2.69 -12.64 -25.98
N PRO A 18 2.38 -13.94 -26.19
CA PRO A 18 2.58 -14.98 -25.19
C PRO A 18 4.04 -15.18 -24.75
N ASP A 19 5.01 -14.78 -25.57
CA ASP A 19 6.44 -14.89 -25.26
C ASP A 19 6.98 -13.64 -24.55
N TYR A 20 6.14 -12.61 -24.35
CA TYR A 20 6.49 -11.40 -23.61
C TYR A 20 6.56 -11.68 -22.11
N GLU A 21 7.65 -11.24 -21.48
CA GLU A 21 7.82 -11.27 -20.03
C GLU A 21 7.48 -9.89 -19.44
N PRO A 22 6.37 -9.76 -18.70
CA PRO A 22 5.94 -8.46 -18.17
C PRO A 22 6.79 -7.97 -17.00
N ASP A 23 7.06 -6.66 -16.97
CA ASP A 23 7.80 -6.01 -15.89
C ASP A 23 6.86 -5.30 -14.91
N PHE A 24 6.55 -5.97 -13.79
CA PHE A 24 5.70 -5.38 -12.75
C PHE A 24 6.46 -4.63 -11.66
N ILE A 25 7.79 -4.45 -11.75
CA ILE A 25 8.62 -3.83 -10.71
C ILE A 25 8.13 -2.41 -10.43
N ALA A 26 8.16 -1.55 -11.45
CA ALA A 26 7.80 -0.15 -11.30
C ALA A 26 6.34 0.06 -10.88
N SER A 27 5.45 -0.84 -11.30
CA SER A 27 4.04 -0.81 -10.92
C SER A 27 3.85 -1.17 -9.44
N THR A 28 4.49 -2.25 -9.01
CA THR A 28 4.46 -2.73 -7.62
C THR A 28 5.06 -1.70 -6.67
N ASP A 29 6.25 -1.20 -6.97
CA ASP A 29 6.93 -0.19 -6.15
C ASP A 29 6.12 1.08 -5.99
N SER A 30 5.60 1.58 -7.12
CA SER A 30 4.82 2.80 -7.13
C SER A 30 3.53 2.64 -6.33
N LEU A 31 2.76 1.58 -6.59
CA LEU A 31 1.43 1.40 -6.00
C LEU A 31 1.50 1.01 -4.52
N THR A 32 2.50 0.24 -4.11
CA THR A 32 2.67 -0.19 -2.71
C THR A 32 2.76 1.01 -1.77
N LEU A 33 3.54 2.02 -2.15
CA LEU A 33 3.67 3.26 -1.37
C LEU A 33 2.40 4.13 -1.42
N LYS A 34 1.56 3.99 -2.47
CA LYS A 34 0.28 4.72 -2.56
C LYS A 34 -0.76 4.23 -1.56
N VAL A 35 -0.71 2.97 -1.13
CA VAL A 35 -1.60 2.48 -0.06
C VAL A 35 -1.37 3.26 1.23
N GLU A 36 -0.11 3.47 1.63
CA GLU A 36 0.23 4.27 2.82
C GLU A 36 -0.22 5.73 2.67
N TYR A 37 -0.02 6.33 1.49
CA TYR A 37 -0.51 7.67 1.19
C TYR A 37 -2.04 7.79 1.38
N LEU A 38 -2.81 6.82 0.87
CA LEU A 38 -4.26 6.81 1.01
C LEU A 38 -4.70 6.68 2.47
N LEU A 39 -4.04 5.82 3.25
CA LEU A 39 -4.32 5.70 4.68
C LEU A 39 -4.06 7.02 5.42
N ARG A 40 -2.94 7.71 5.12
CA ARG A 40 -2.68 9.04 5.67
C ARG A 40 -3.74 10.05 5.25
N TYR A 41 -4.15 10.03 3.99
CA TYR A 41 -5.22 10.90 3.50
C TYR A 41 -6.52 10.66 4.27
N ILE A 42 -6.91 9.41 4.48
CA ILE A 42 -8.09 9.03 5.27
C ILE A 42 -7.97 9.53 6.71
N CYS A 43 -6.82 9.34 7.37
CA CYS A 43 -6.59 9.88 8.71
C CYS A 43 -6.81 11.39 8.75
N VAL A 44 -6.28 12.13 7.77
CA VAL A 44 -6.48 13.59 7.68
C VAL A 44 -7.96 13.95 7.50
N GLN A 45 -8.70 13.24 6.64
CA GLN A 45 -10.15 13.46 6.48
C GLN A 45 -10.92 13.22 7.78
N LEU A 46 -10.45 12.29 8.61
CA LEU A 46 -11.02 11.96 9.92
C LEU A 46 -10.47 12.81 11.08
N ARG A 47 -9.63 13.83 10.80
CA ARG A 47 -8.93 14.65 11.80
C ARG A 47 -8.06 13.83 12.77
N LEU A 48 -7.54 12.70 12.32
CA LEU A 48 -6.58 11.88 13.03
C LEU A 48 -5.15 12.32 12.66
N PRO A 49 -4.25 12.54 13.64
CA PRO A 49 -2.88 12.97 13.35
C PRO A 49 -2.09 11.84 12.66
N THR A 50 -1.33 12.18 11.62
CA THR A 50 -0.43 11.25 10.89
C THR A 50 1.00 11.25 11.42
N PHE A 51 1.27 12.04 12.46
CA PHE A 51 2.56 12.17 13.13
C PHE A 51 2.41 11.88 14.63
N LYS A 52 3.54 11.65 15.29
CA LYS A 52 3.64 11.47 16.75
C LYS A 52 4.93 12.12 17.26
N MET A 53 4.96 12.46 18.54
CA MET A 53 6.21 12.78 19.21
C MET A 53 6.98 11.49 19.49
N ARG A 54 8.28 11.50 19.24
CA ARG A 54 9.15 10.39 19.62
C ARG A 54 9.36 10.42 21.13
N GLU A 55 9.21 9.26 21.78
CA GLU A 55 9.34 9.12 23.23
C GLU A 55 10.64 9.72 23.74
N ASN A 56 10.54 10.50 24.83
CA ASN A 56 11.66 11.14 25.51
C ASN A 56 12.47 12.14 24.65
N THR A 57 11.87 12.70 23.59
CA THR A 57 12.49 13.73 22.74
C THR A 57 11.46 14.75 22.26
N ASP A 58 11.90 15.96 21.93
CA ASP A 58 11.05 16.98 21.27
C ASP A 58 10.96 16.78 19.73
N VAL A 59 11.29 15.59 19.24
CA VAL A 59 11.30 15.28 17.81
C VAL A 59 9.94 14.76 17.37
N THR A 60 9.34 15.43 16.40
CA THR A 60 8.12 14.94 15.72
C THR A 60 8.53 13.99 14.59
N MET A 61 7.83 12.85 14.49
CA MET A 61 8.04 11.87 13.44
C MET A 61 6.72 11.43 12.81
N GLU A 62 6.77 11.00 11.56
CA GLU A 62 5.63 10.35 10.90
C GLU A 62 5.26 9.05 11.64
N LYS A 63 3.95 8.78 11.75
CA LYS A 63 3.45 7.49 12.21
C LYS A 63 3.82 6.38 11.24
N LEU A 64 4.14 5.21 11.76
CA LEU A 64 4.32 4.00 10.97
C LEU A 64 2.97 3.49 10.44
N LEU A 65 3.02 2.64 9.41
CA LEU A 65 1.81 2.05 8.81
C LEU A 65 0.92 1.35 9.86
N ASP A 66 1.52 0.59 10.77
CA ASP A 66 0.77 -0.10 11.83
C ASP A 66 0.05 0.85 12.78
N GLU A 67 0.63 2.02 13.03
CA GLU A 67 0.04 3.04 13.91
C GLU A 67 -1.14 3.74 13.21
N LEU A 68 -1.00 4.04 11.92
CA LEU A 68 -2.11 4.53 11.11
C LEU A 68 -3.27 3.53 11.08
N LEU A 69 -2.98 2.24 10.89
CA LEU A 69 -3.99 1.20 10.91
C LEU A 69 -4.64 1.08 12.30
N ALA A 70 -3.88 1.19 13.38
CA ALA A 70 -4.41 1.17 14.74
C ALA A 70 -5.40 2.34 14.98
N ASP A 71 -5.08 3.55 14.52
CA ASP A 71 -5.97 4.72 14.62
C ASP A 71 -7.26 4.56 13.80
N LEU A 72 -7.20 3.80 12.71
CA LEU A 72 -8.33 3.52 11.81
C LEU A 72 -9.18 2.32 12.27
N LYS A 73 -8.91 1.74 13.44
CA LYS A 73 -9.75 0.68 14.01
C LYS A 73 -11.18 1.17 14.24
N GLY A 74 -12.15 0.43 13.71
CA GLY A 74 -13.58 0.81 13.74
C GLY A 74 -13.97 1.92 12.75
N LYS A 75 -13.03 2.38 11.92
CA LYS A 75 -13.28 3.31 10.78
C LYS A 75 -13.19 2.60 9.44
N LEU A 76 -12.38 1.55 9.37
CA LEU A 76 -12.33 0.58 8.28
C LEU A 76 -12.98 -0.74 8.71
N GLU A 77 -13.45 -1.52 7.74
CA GLU A 77 -13.82 -2.92 7.99
C GLU A 77 -12.62 -3.70 8.54
N GLU A 78 -12.89 -4.62 9.46
CA GLU A 78 -11.85 -5.40 10.14
C GLU A 78 -11.02 -6.22 9.15
N ASP A 79 -11.69 -6.86 8.18
CA ASP A 79 -11.05 -7.68 7.15
C ASP A 79 -10.16 -6.87 6.23
N ASP A 80 -10.59 -5.67 5.82
CA ASP A 80 -9.79 -4.75 5.01
C ASP A 80 -8.54 -4.28 5.76
N ARG A 81 -8.71 -3.91 7.04
CA ARG A 81 -7.59 -3.49 7.89
C ARG A 81 -6.61 -4.65 8.09
N PHE A 82 -7.12 -5.85 8.34
CA PHE A 82 -6.31 -7.06 8.50
C PHE A 82 -5.56 -7.40 7.21
N PHE A 83 -6.25 -7.38 6.06
CA PHE A 83 -5.66 -7.61 4.74
C PHE A 83 -4.50 -6.66 4.47
N ILE A 84 -4.69 -5.35 4.65
CA ILE A 84 -3.65 -4.35 4.45
C ILE A 84 -2.47 -4.58 5.42
N LYS A 85 -2.74 -4.81 6.70
CA LYS A 85 -1.69 -5.06 7.70
C LYS A 85 -0.86 -6.31 7.34
N PHE A 86 -1.55 -7.42 7.08
CA PHE A 86 -0.92 -8.72 6.83
C PHE A 86 0.00 -8.68 5.62
N PHE A 87 -0.43 -8.03 4.53
CA PHE A 87 0.36 -7.97 3.31
C PHE A 87 1.45 -6.90 3.34
N LEU A 88 1.22 -5.74 3.97
CA LEU A 88 2.17 -4.63 3.87
C LEU A 88 3.19 -4.56 5.02
N SER A 89 2.82 -4.89 6.26
CA SER A 89 3.67 -4.63 7.44
C SER A 89 3.93 -5.83 8.35
N GLU A 90 3.08 -6.86 8.32
CA GLU A 90 3.24 -8.00 9.24
C GLU A 90 4.50 -8.81 8.91
N LYS A 91 5.42 -8.93 9.89
CA LYS A 91 6.72 -9.60 9.69
C LYS A 91 6.59 -11.11 9.49
N ALA A 92 5.58 -11.71 10.12
CA ALA A 92 5.20 -13.11 9.89
C ALA A 92 4.31 -13.27 8.63
N GLY A 93 3.92 -12.16 8.01
CA GLY A 93 3.16 -12.12 6.75
C GLY A 93 4.07 -11.81 5.56
N TYR A 94 3.52 -11.14 4.54
CA TYR A 94 4.24 -10.87 3.29
C TYR A 94 5.21 -9.68 3.41
N ASN A 95 4.88 -8.71 4.29
CA ASN A 95 5.70 -7.53 4.58
C ASN A 95 6.14 -6.74 3.32
N LEU A 96 5.28 -6.67 2.31
CA LEU A 96 5.58 -6.17 0.96
C LEU A 96 6.12 -4.73 1.01
N ARG A 97 5.48 -3.84 1.77
CA ARG A 97 5.87 -2.42 1.83
C ARG A 97 7.27 -2.26 2.39
N ASN A 98 7.66 -3.07 3.37
CA ASN A 98 9.02 -3.04 3.89
C ASN A 98 10.01 -3.56 2.85
N ARG A 99 9.69 -4.67 2.19
CA ARG A 99 10.57 -5.29 1.20
C ARG A 99 10.82 -4.37 0.00
N VAL A 100 9.76 -3.81 -0.58
CA VAL A 100 9.82 -2.78 -1.62
C VAL A 100 10.64 -1.57 -1.16
N ALA A 101 10.32 -0.99 0.00
CA ALA A 101 10.97 0.25 0.44
C ALA A 101 12.47 0.09 0.76
N HIS A 102 12.92 -1.13 1.03
CA HIS A 102 14.31 -1.44 1.35
C HIS A 102 15.05 -2.17 0.21
N GLY A 103 14.42 -2.38 -0.94
CA GLY A 103 15.03 -3.10 -2.07
C GLY A 103 15.37 -4.56 -1.71
N LEU A 104 14.49 -5.23 -0.98
CA LEU A 104 14.65 -6.62 -0.52
C LEU A 104 13.80 -7.60 -1.35
N MET A 105 13.56 -7.26 -2.62
CA MET A 105 12.85 -8.12 -3.56
C MET A 105 13.75 -8.37 -4.75
N ASP A 106 13.88 -9.63 -5.14
CA ASP A 106 14.51 -10.05 -6.38
C ASP A 106 13.52 -9.92 -7.55
N ASP A 107 14.03 -9.87 -8.79
CA ASP A 107 13.22 -9.59 -9.99
C ASP A 107 12.08 -10.60 -10.19
N ASP A 108 12.30 -11.88 -9.87
CA ASP A 108 11.32 -12.96 -9.98
C ASP A 108 10.22 -12.91 -8.91
N GLU A 109 10.39 -12.05 -7.89
CA GLU A 109 9.39 -11.84 -6.84
C GLU A 109 8.36 -10.75 -7.21
N TYR A 110 8.58 -10.01 -8.30
CA TYR A 110 7.64 -9.01 -8.81
C TYR A 110 6.57 -9.64 -9.71
N GLY A 111 5.84 -10.61 -9.17
CA GLY A 111 4.74 -11.26 -9.86
C GLY A 111 3.48 -10.37 -9.99
N VAL A 112 2.63 -10.74 -10.95
CA VAL A 112 1.34 -10.08 -11.21
C VAL A 112 0.43 -10.07 -9.98
N GLU A 113 0.53 -11.08 -9.12
CA GLU A 113 -0.23 -11.19 -7.88
C GLU A 113 0.02 -10.01 -6.95
N ASN A 114 1.28 -9.57 -6.79
CA ASN A 114 1.64 -8.50 -5.85
C ASN A 114 0.98 -7.18 -6.25
N VAL A 115 1.11 -6.81 -7.52
CA VAL A 115 0.55 -5.55 -8.02
C VAL A 115 -0.99 -5.56 -8.00
N PHE A 116 -1.63 -6.71 -8.26
CA PHE A 116 -3.09 -6.84 -8.16
C PHE A 116 -3.60 -6.81 -6.71
N LEU A 117 -2.88 -7.40 -5.76
CA LEU A 117 -3.23 -7.32 -4.33
C LEU A 117 -3.13 -5.87 -3.84
N VAL A 118 -2.07 -5.16 -4.21
CA VAL A 118 -1.92 -3.73 -3.91
C VAL A 118 -3.01 -2.89 -4.57
N LEU A 119 -3.33 -3.14 -5.85
CA LEU A 119 -4.43 -2.47 -6.54
C LEU A 119 -5.77 -2.73 -5.83
N THR A 120 -6.00 -3.95 -5.35
CA THR A 120 -7.19 -4.31 -4.59
C THR A 120 -7.28 -3.53 -3.28
N MET A 121 -6.17 -3.34 -2.56
CA MET A 121 -6.13 -2.48 -1.36
C MET A 121 -6.50 -1.03 -1.71
N ILE A 122 -5.96 -0.50 -2.80
CA ILE A 122 -6.27 0.86 -3.27
C ILE A 122 -7.77 1.00 -3.57
N LEU A 123 -8.36 0.05 -4.30
CA LEU A 123 -9.78 0.07 -4.64
C LEU A 123 -10.68 -0.04 -3.41
N LYS A 124 -10.32 -0.91 -2.44
CA LYS A 124 -11.01 -1.02 -1.16
C LYS A 124 -10.95 0.29 -0.38
N LEU A 125 -9.78 0.90 -0.24
CA LEU A 125 -9.65 2.19 0.44
C LEU A 125 -10.43 3.31 -0.27
N ALA A 126 -10.48 3.29 -1.61
CA ALA A 126 -11.24 4.24 -2.40
C ALA A 126 -12.76 4.06 -2.31
N SER A 127 -13.27 2.89 -1.87
CA SER A 127 -14.71 2.67 -1.70
C SER A 127 -15.27 3.21 -0.37
N TYR A 128 -14.42 3.65 0.56
CA TYR A 128 -14.89 4.24 1.81
C TYR A 128 -15.33 5.68 1.61
N GLU A 129 -16.55 5.98 2.07
CA GLU A 129 -17.05 7.34 2.18
C GLU A 129 -16.83 7.88 3.59
N PHE A 130 -16.06 8.96 3.72
CA PHE A 130 -15.84 9.64 4.99
C PHE A 130 -16.64 10.94 5.01
N ARG A 131 -17.61 11.06 5.92
CA ARG A 131 -18.22 12.35 6.25
C ARG A 131 -17.38 13.01 7.32
N ALA A 132 -16.82 14.17 7.02
CA ALA A 132 -16.27 15.05 8.05
C ALA A 132 -17.42 15.45 8.99
N VAL A 133 -17.31 15.11 10.27
CA VAL A 133 -18.23 15.56 11.32
C VAL A 133 -17.84 16.97 11.77
#